data_AF-A0A1Y1BEJ6-F1
#
_entry.id   AF-A0A1Y1BEJ6-F1
#
_cell.length_a   1.000
_cell.length_b   1.000
_cell.length_c   1.000
_cell.angle_alpha   90.00
_cell.angle_beta   90.00
_cell.angle_gamma   90.00
#
_symmetry.space_group_name_H-M   'P 1'
#
loop_
_entity.id
_entity.type
_entity.pdbx_description
1 polymer ?
#
loop_
_entity_poly.entity_id
_entity_poly.type
_entity_poly.pdbx_seq_one_letter_code
_entity_poly.pdbx_strand_id
1 'polypeptide(L)'
;MSNKSNYAALDALNVQLWLTGVDILDIKYLNNIVEQSHRWVKQKTRQALGWKSIKEATASLHGREMWTMLKHGQVNVAGDTVCERFYALAE
;
A
#
# COMPACT_ATOMS: atom_id res chain seq x y z
N MET A 1 18.55 -0.01 -13.38
CA MET A 1 18.95 -0.04 -14.81
C MET A 1 17.78 -0.65 -15.58
N SER A 2 16.94 0.17 -16.22
CA SER A 2 15.89 -0.35 -17.11
C SER A 2 16.55 -0.74 -18.44
N ASN A 3 16.26 -1.95 -18.89
CA ASN A 3 16.96 -2.63 -19.99
C ASN A 3 16.57 -2.01 -21.35
N LYS A 4 17.50 -1.85 -22.30
CA LYS A 4 17.26 -1.22 -23.62
C LYS A 4 16.08 -1.85 -24.38
N SER A 5 15.83 -3.13 -24.16
CA SER A 5 14.70 -3.88 -24.71
C SER A 5 13.34 -3.37 -24.25
N ASN A 6 13.21 -2.95 -22.98
CA ASN A 6 11.95 -2.43 -22.44
C ASN A 6 11.59 -1.08 -23.06
N TYR A 7 12.60 -0.25 -23.35
CA TYR A 7 12.39 1.05 -23.98
C TYR A 7 11.85 0.90 -25.41
N ALA A 8 12.44 0.01 -26.20
CA ALA A 8 11.97 -0.27 -27.57
C ALA A 8 10.55 -0.86 -27.59
N ALA A 9 10.21 -1.72 -26.63
CA ALA A 9 8.86 -2.27 -26.49
C ALA A 9 7.84 -1.20 -26.08
N LEU A 10 8.20 -0.32 -25.14
CA LEU A 10 7.36 0.82 -24.74
C LEU A 10 7.13 1.79 -25.90
N ASP A 11 8.17 2.12 -26.67
CA ASP A 11 8.10 3.04 -27.80
C ASP A 11 7.17 2.48 -28.90
N ALA A 12 7.30 1.19 -29.23
CA ALA A 12 6.40 0.52 -30.17
C ALA A 12 4.93 0.52 -29.70
N LEU A 13 4.69 0.27 -28.41
CA LEU A 13 3.34 0.33 -27.83
C LEU A 13 2.77 1.74 -27.83
N ASN A 14 3.60 2.75 -27.55
CA ASN A 14 3.18 4.13 -27.50
C ASN A 14 2.76 4.63 -28.90
N VAL A 15 3.51 4.26 -29.95
CA VAL A 15 3.15 4.54 -31.34
C VAL A 15 1.78 3.95 -31.69
N GLN A 16 1.50 2.72 -31.25
CA GLN A 16 0.22 2.05 -31.55
C GLN A 16 -0.96 2.64 -30.75
N LEU A 17 -0.73 3.05 -29.51
CA LEU A 17 -1.75 3.65 -28.64
C LEU A 17 -2.04 5.12 -28.98
N TRP A 18 -1.04 5.85 -29.47
CA TRP A 18 -1.22 7.20 -29.98
C TRP A 18 -2.26 7.26 -31.11
N LEU A 19 -2.26 6.26 -32.00
CA LEU A 19 -3.26 6.11 -33.06
C LEU A 19 -4.69 5.89 -32.53
N THR A 20 -4.81 5.45 -31.27
CA THR A 20 -6.10 5.29 -30.57
C THR A 20 -6.43 6.46 -29.63
N GLY A 21 -5.60 7.51 -29.61
CA GLY A 21 -5.77 8.69 -28.76
C GLY A 21 -5.32 8.50 -27.30
N VAL A 22 -4.46 7.52 -27.03
CA VAL A 22 -3.93 7.24 -25.68
C VAL A 22 -2.41 7.43 -25.69
N ASP A 23 -1.92 8.38 -24.88
CA ASP A 23 -0.49 8.62 -24.68
C ASP A 23 0.05 7.87 -23.46
N ILE A 24 1.01 6.95 -23.65
CA ILE A 24 1.81 6.39 -22.56
C ILE A 24 3.02 7.28 -22.33
N LEU A 25 3.03 7.97 -21.20
CA LEU A 25 4.19 8.74 -20.76
C LEU A 25 5.02 7.90 -19.78
N ASP A 26 6.27 7.59 -20.10
CA ASP A 26 7.23 6.99 -19.16
C ASP A 26 7.71 8.05 -18.15
N ILE A 27 6.78 8.54 -17.35
CA ILE A 27 7.06 9.50 -16.29
C ILE A 27 7.49 8.69 -15.09
N LYS A 28 8.80 8.57 -14.94
CA LYS A 28 9.46 7.93 -13.78
C LYS A 28 8.85 8.34 -12.43
N TYR A 29 8.40 9.60 -12.32
CA TYR A 29 7.72 10.10 -11.13
C TYR A 29 6.35 9.44 -10.88
N LEU A 30 5.48 9.35 -11.90
CA LEU A 30 4.18 8.67 -11.82
C LEU A 30 4.36 7.17 -11.56
N ASN A 31 5.34 6.55 -12.22
CA ASN A 31 5.65 5.15 -11.97
C ASN A 31 6.09 4.92 -10.50
N ASN A 32 6.90 5.82 -9.94
CA ASN A 32 7.31 5.73 -8.54
C ASN A 32 6.12 5.88 -7.56
N ILE A 33 5.14 6.74 -7.86
CA ILE A 33 3.90 6.84 -7.05
C ILE A 33 3.11 5.53 -7.10
N VAL A 34 2.93 4.96 -8.29
CA VAL A 34 2.22 3.69 -8.50
C VAL A 34 2.96 2.56 -7.75
N GLU A 35 4.26 2.42 -7.96
CA GLU A 35 5.09 1.42 -7.28
C GLU A 35 5.05 1.56 -5.74
N GLN A 36 5.08 2.79 -5.22
CA GLN A 36 4.95 3.06 -3.79
C GLN A 36 3.58 2.65 -3.25
N SER A 37 2.50 2.96 -3.97
CA SER A 37 1.15 2.58 -3.56
C SER A 37 0.98 1.06 -3.45
N HIS A 38 1.56 0.30 -4.40
CA HIS A 38 1.55 -1.16 -4.36
C HIS A 38 2.38 -1.74 -3.22
N ARG A 39 3.41 -1.03 -2.74
CA ARG A 39 4.28 -1.50 -1.65
C ARG A 39 3.49 -1.74 -0.38
N TRP A 40 2.52 -0.87 -0.08
CA TRP A 40 1.68 -0.99 1.11
C TRP A 40 0.78 -2.22 1.06
N VAL A 41 0.13 -2.45 -0.09
CA VAL A 41 -0.71 -3.63 -0.32
C VAL A 41 0.11 -4.91 -0.17
N LYS A 42 1.26 -4.98 -0.86
CA LYS A 42 2.17 -6.13 -0.78
C LYS A 42 2.67 -6.39 0.65
N GLN A 43 2.91 -5.33 1.43
CA GLN A 43 3.33 -5.47 2.83
C GLN A 43 2.23 -6.09 3.68
N LYS A 44 0.97 -5.64 3.56
CA LYS A 44 -0.17 -6.24 4.29
C LYS A 44 -0.33 -7.72 3.93
N THR A 45 -0.29 -8.04 2.64
CA THR A 45 -0.39 -9.43 2.18
C THR A 45 0.76 -10.29 2.73
N ARG A 46 1.99 -9.78 2.74
CA ARG A 46 3.14 -10.51 3.29
C ARG A 46 3.03 -10.76 4.79
N GLN A 47 2.49 -9.80 5.54
CA GLN A 47 2.21 -9.96 6.96
C GLN A 47 1.10 -10.99 7.23
N ALA A 48 0.11 -11.10 6.33
CA ALA A 48 -0.97 -12.07 6.44
C ALA A 48 -0.52 -13.52 6.19
N LEU A 49 0.49 -13.75 5.33
CA LEU A 49 0.95 -15.09 4.94
C LEU A 49 1.57 -15.92 6.08
N GLY A 50 1.99 -15.29 7.19
CA GLY A 50 2.60 -15.99 8.33
C GLY A 50 1.60 -16.62 9.31
N TRP A 51 0.29 -16.42 9.12
CA TRP A 51 -0.74 -16.84 10.06
C TRP A 51 -1.41 -18.13 9.66
N LYS A 52 -1.86 -18.91 10.65
CA LYS A 52 -2.49 -20.23 10.44
C LYS A 52 -3.92 -20.13 9.93
N SER A 53 -4.58 -19.00 10.15
CA SER A 53 -5.93 -18.75 9.65
C SER A 53 -6.09 -17.32 9.15
N ILE A 54 -7.01 -17.12 8.19
CA ILE A 54 -7.38 -15.78 7.69
C ILE A 54 -7.90 -14.92 8.84
N LYS A 55 -8.69 -15.49 9.75
CA LYS A 55 -9.25 -14.78 10.91
C LYS A 55 -8.13 -14.20 11.79
N GLU A 56 -7.11 -14.98 12.11
CA GLU A 56 -5.95 -14.52 12.89
C GLU A 56 -5.13 -13.46 12.15
N ALA A 57 -4.92 -13.64 10.84
CA ALA A 57 -4.24 -12.65 10.02
C ALA A 57 -4.96 -11.30 10.03
N THR A 58 -6.27 -11.32 9.81
CA THR A 58 -7.12 -10.12 9.79
C THR A 58 -7.15 -9.44 11.16
N ALA A 59 -7.33 -10.20 12.25
CA ALA A 59 -7.29 -9.65 13.61
C ALA A 59 -5.95 -8.97 13.91
N SER A 60 -4.84 -9.59 13.50
CA SER A 60 -3.49 -9.04 13.69
C SER A 60 -3.24 -7.78 12.86
N LEU A 61 -3.70 -7.77 11.61
CA LEU A 61 -3.62 -6.58 10.74
C LEU A 61 -4.46 -5.43 11.29
N HIS A 62 -5.69 -5.69 11.73
CA HIS A 62 -6.55 -4.68 12.35
C HIS A 62 -5.94 -4.12 13.64
N GLY A 63 -5.38 -4.97 14.50
CA GLY A 63 -4.70 -4.51 15.71
C GLY A 63 -3.52 -3.58 15.40
N ARG A 64 -2.72 -3.90 14.38
CA ARG A 64 -1.61 -3.04 13.93
C ARG A 64 -2.09 -1.71 13.35
N GLU A 65 -3.17 -1.73 12.58
CA GLU A 65 -3.78 -0.53 12.01
C GLU A 65 -4.34 0.36 13.11
N MET A 66 -5.12 -0.20 14.04
CA MET A 66 -5.66 0.50 15.20
C MET A 66 -4.55 1.18 16.01
N TRP A 67 -3.46 0.47 16.30
CA TRP A 67 -2.29 1.03 16.99
C TRP A 67 -1.67 2.22 16.24
N THR A 68 -1.59 2.13 14.92
CA THR A 68 -1.07 3.22 14.07
C THR A 68 -1.99 4.42 14.08
N MET A 69 -3.31 4.21 13.99
CA MET A 69 -4.31 5.27 14.05
C MET A 69 -4.31 5.99 15.41
N LEU A 70 -4.15 5.25 16.51
CA LEU A 70 -4.03 5.81 17.86
C LEU A 70 -2.74 6.63 18.05
N LYS A 71 -1.62 6.19 17.46
CA LYS A 71 -0.37 6.97 17.45
C LYS A 71 -0.49 8.26 16.66
N HIS A 72 -1.27 8.25 15.58
CA HIS A 72 -1.51 9.43 14.75
C HIS A 72 -2.64 10.33 15.29
N GLY A 73 -3.30 9.98 16.41
CA GLY A 73 -4.41 10.76 16.96
C GLY A 73 -5.67 10.74 16.07
N GLN A 74 -5.81 9.75 15.19
CA GLN A 74 -6.94 9.64 14.26
C GLN A 74 -8.21 9.06 14.90
N VAL A 75 -8.10 8.57 16.14
CA VAL A 75 -9.21 7.97 16.89
C VAL A 75 -9.32 8.70 18.23
N ASN A 76 -10.51 9.22 18.51
CA ASN A 76 -10.80 9.89 19.78
C ASN A 76 -11.33 8.87 20.80
N VAL A 77 -10.46 8.45 21.71
CA VAL A 77 -10.73 7.47 22.77
C VAL A 77 -10.12 8.00 24.06
N ALA A 78 -10.77 7.74 25.19
CA ALA A 78 -10.28 8.13 26.51
C ALA A 78 -8.90 7.54 26.80
N GLY A 79 -8.02 8.33 27.43
CA GLY A 79 -6.65 7.92 27.79
C GLY A 79 -5.61 8.93 27.34
N ASP A 80 -4.66 9.21 28.23
CA ASP A 80 -3.59 10.17 28.02
C ASP A 80 -2.50 9.54 27.14
N THR A 81 -2.22 8.26 27.35
CA THR A 81 -1.22 7.51 26.57
C THR A 81 -1.85 6.68 25.45
N VAL A 82 -1.05 6.36 24.41
CA VAL A 82 -1.49 5.48 23.30
C VAL A 82 -1.90 4.10 23.82
N CYS A 83 -1.21 3.60 24.86
CA CYS A 83 -1.51 2.32 25.48
C CYS A 83 -2.85 2.35 26.20
N GLU A 84 -3.12 3.38 27.02
CA GLU A 84 -4.42 3.57 27.68
C GLU A 84 -5.56 3.63 26.66
N ARG A 85 -5.39 4.43 25.60
CA ARG A 85 -6.40 4.51 24.53
C ARG A 85 -6.62 3.18 23.80
N PHE A 86 -5.59 2.34 23.70
CA PHE A 86 -5.73 1.01 23.12
C PHE A 86 -6.49 0.07 24.05
N TYR A 87 -6.19 0.08 25.35
CA TYR A 87 -6.91 -0.76 26.33
C TYR A 87 -8.36 -0.32 26.53
N ALA A 88 -8.65 0.98 26.46
CA ALA A 88 -10.00 1.52 26.52
C ALA A 88 -10.92 1.06 25.37
N LEU A 89 -10.37 0.46 24.30
CA LEU A 89 -11.15 -0.13 23.21
C LEU A 89 -11.52 -1.61 23.47
N ALA A 90 -10.97 -2.24 24.51
CA ALA A 90 -11.19 -3.63 24.85
C ALA A 90 -12.22 -3.84 25.98
N GLU A 91 -12.65 -2.75 26.63
CA GLU A 91 -13.80 -2.70 27.56
C GLU A 91 -15.12 -2.54 26.79
#